data_AF-A0A7Y4RS59-F1
#
_entry.id   AF-A0A7Y4RS59-F1
#
_cell.length_a   1.000
_cell.length_b   1.000
_cell.length_c   1.000
_cell.angle_alpha   90.00
_cell.angle_beta   90.00
_cell.angle_gamma   90.00
#
_symmetry.space_group_name_H-M   'P 1'
#
loop_
_entity.id
_entity.type
_entity.pdbx_description
1 polymer ?
#
loop_
_entity_poly.entity_id
_entity_poly.type
_entity_poly.pdbx_seq_one_letter_code
_entity_poly.pdbx_strand_id
1 'polypeptide(L)'
;AREQAELAEIPEDEKAEAFLRGWTRKEAFVKGCGTGLSLDLNAFDVPLGRLENPSPVQLSNKPSDVWWLCPIDPIADFVTALTVNGAPLRVIANRWIDWPTLVNLTATGVQQSVGAMPPSRLERNPLLPEATWKI
;
A
#
# COMPACT_ATOMS: atom_id res chain seq x y z
N ALA A 1 16.92 -8.30 13.64
CA ALA A 1 17.89 -9.43 13.57
C ALA A 1 17.42 -10.52 12.60
N ARG A 2 16.10 -10.78 12.54
CA ARG A 2 15.50 -11.68 11.56
C ARG A 2 15.75 -11.22 10.12
N GLU A 3 15.60 -9.92 9.85
CA GLU A 3 15.78 -9.36 8.49
C GLU A 3 17.19 -9.57 7.94
N GLN A 4 18.22 -9.41 8.77
CA GLN A 4 19.61 -9.62 8.36
C GLN A 4 19.88 -11.10 8.05
N ALA A 5 19.30 -12.02 8.83
CA ALA A 5 19.40 -13.45 8.56
C ALA A 5 18.68 -13.82 7.25
N GLU A 6 17.45 -13.31 7.06
CA GLU A 6 16.69 -13.51 5.81
C GLU A 6 17.45 -12.94 4.60
N LEU A 7 18.00 -11.72 4.71
CA LEU A 7 18.78 -11.11 3.63
C LEU A 7 20.05 -11.89 3.29
N ALA A 8 20.67 -12.55 4.28
CA ALA A 8 21.86 -13.37 4.06
C ALA A 8 21.56 -14.66 3.26
N GLU A 9 20.33 -15.17 3.35
CA GLU A 9 19.87 -16.36 2.63
C GLU A 9 19.40 -16.06 1.19
N ILE A 10 19.11 -14.79 0.88
CA ILE A 10 18.64 -14.36 -0.44
C ILE A 10 19.79 -14.37 -1.47
N PRO A 11 19.56 -14.86 -2.71
CA PRO A 11 20.54 -14.78 -3.80
C PRO A 11 21.06 -13.36 -4.04
N GLU A 12 22.34 -13.22 -4.38
CA GLU A 12 22.99 -11.91 -4.49
C GLU A 12 22.30 -10.95 -5.46
N ASP A 13 21.78 -11.47 -6.57
CA ASP A 13 21.03 -10.75 -7.59
C ASP A 13 19.63 -10.28 -7.14
N GLU A 14 19.08 -10.88 -6.09
CA GLU A 14 17.77 -10.53 -5.53
C GLU A 14 17.88 -9.64 -4.27
N LYS A 15 19.05 -9.51 -3.67
CA LYS A 15 19.24 -8.77 -2.39
C LYS A 15 18.82 -7.31 -2.47
N ALA A 16 19.12 -6.63 -3.57
CA ALA A 16 18.74 -5.23 -3.76
C ALA A 16 17.21 -5.06 -3.75
N GLU A 17 16.49 -5.94 -4.46
CA GLU A 17 15.03 -5.91 -4.48
C GLU A 17 14.45 -6.30 -3.12
N ALA A 18 15.00 -7.31 -2.45
CA ALA A 18 14.61 -7.71 -1.10
C ALA A 18 14.79 -6.58 -0.08
N PHE A 19 15.89 -5.83 -0.17
CA PHE A 19 16.11 -4.63 0.65
C PHE A 19 15.03 -3.57 0.39
N LEU A 20 14.70 -3.28 -0.87
CA LEU A 20 13.63 -2.33 -1.22
C LEU A 20 12.26 -2.79 -0.74
N ARG A 21 11.96 -4.10 -0.79
CA ARG A 21 10.76 -4.72 -0.18
C ARG A 21 10.71 -4.46 1.32
N GLY A 22 11.79 -4.76 2.03
CA GLY A 22 11.90 -4.50 3.47
C GLY A 22 11.71 -3.02 3.80
N TRP A 23 12.45 -2.14 3.14
CA TRP A 23 12.37 -0.69 3.32
C TRP A 23 10.95 -0.16 3.11
N THR A 24 10.33 -0.49 1.98
CA THR A 24 8.97 -0.02 1.64
C THR A 24 7.93 -0.50 2.64
N ARG A 25 8.07 -1.73 3.17
CA ARG A 25 7.18 -2.28 4.20
C ARG A 25 7.36 -1.58 5.54
N LYS A 26 8.60 -1.30 5.96
CA LYS A 26 8.87 -0.50 7.17
C LYS A 26 8.28 0.89 7.06
N GLU A 27 8.48 1.55 5.92
CA GLU A 27 7.92 2.87 5.64
C GLU A 27 6.39 2.88 5.68
N ALA A 28 5.73 1.88 5.09
CA ALA A 28 4.28 1.75 5.13
C ALA A 28 3.78 1.63 6.58
N PHE A 29 4.42 0.79 7.39
CA PHE A 29 4.07 0.62 8.81
C PHE A 29 4.27 1.92 9.60
N VAL A 30 5.43 2.56 9.49
CA VAL A 30 5.73 3.84 10.15
C VAL A 30 4.70 4.92 9.77
N LYS A 31 4.37 5.02 8.48
CA LYS A 31 3.34 5.94 7.97
C LYS A 31 1.96 5.61 8.52
N GLY A 32 1.61 4.32 8.60
CA GLY A 32 0.38 3.84 9.21
C GLY A 32 0.27 4.25 10.68
N CYS A 33 1.34 4.08 11.46
CA CYS A 33 1.36 4.47 12.87
C CYS A 33 1.32 5.99 13.09
N GLY A 34 1.63 6.80 12.08
CA GLY A 34 1.59 8.27 12.17
C GLY A 34 2.67 8.87 13.08
N THR A 35 3.74 8.13 13.40
CA THR A 35 4.79 8.52 14.36
C THR A 35 5.94 9.31 13.72
N GLY A 36 5.97 9.41 12.38
CA GLY A 36 7.06 10.05 11.64
C GLY A 36 8.39 9.31 11.83
N LEU A 37 9.51 10.02 11.66
CA LEU A 37 10.87 9.46 11.77
C LEU A 37 11.29 9.08 13.19
N SER A 38 10.43 9.32 14.19
CA SER A 38 10.73 9.07 15.61
C SER A 38 10.59 7.60 16.01
N LEU A 39 10.06 6.74 15.13
CA LEU A 39 9.92 5.31 15.40
C LEU A 39 11.23 4.57 15.13
N ASP A 40 11.75 3.85 16.12
CA ASP A 40 12.93 3.02 15.94
C ASP A 40 12.62 1.86 14.98
N LEU A 41 13.30 1.84 13.83
CA LEU A 41 13.17 0.80 12.81
C LEU A 41 13.71 -0.57 13.25
N ASN A 42 14.41 -0.64 14.38
CA ASN A 42 14.84 -1.91 14.98
C ASN A 42 13.81 -2.48 15.96
N ALA A 43 12.75 -1.73 16.30
CA ALA A 43 11.73 -2.18 17.25
C ALA A 43 10.76 -3.22 16.66
N PHE A 44 10.85 -3.49 15.36
CA PHE A 44 10.02 -4.46 14.64
C PHE A 44 10.80 -4.99 13.43
N ASP A 45 10.49 -6.21 13.01
CA ASP A 45 11.01 -6.82 11.79
C ASP A 45 9.87 -6.96 10.75
N VAL A 46 10.19 -6.84 9.46
CA VAL A 46 9.29 -7.17 8.34
C VAL A 46 9.89 -8.30 7.51
N PRO A 47 9.08 -9.13 6.82
CA PRO A 47 9.62 -10.08 5.85
C PRO A 47 10.32 -9.34 4.70
N LEU A 48 11.30 -9.95 4.07
CA LEU A 48 12.02 -9.43 2.89
C LEU A 48 11.61 -10.14 1.59
N GLY A 49 11.17 -11.40 1.68
CA GLY A 49 10.67 -12.20 0.56
C GLY A 49 9.35 -11.67 -0.03
N ARG A 50 8.88 -12.32 -1.10
CA ARG A 50 7.55 -12.08 -1.67
C ARG A 50 6.48 -12.41 -0.63
N LEU A 51 5.44 -11.59 -0.54
CA LEU A 51 4.35 -11.77 0.42
C LEU A 51 3.15 -12.40 -0.30
N GLU A 52 2.90 -13.68 -0.07
CA GLU A 52 1.74 -14.39 -0.65
C GLU A 52 0.47 -14.27 0.21
N ASN A 53 0.67 -14.19 1.53
CA ASN A 53 -0.40 -14.09 2.52
C ASN A 53 -0.15 -12.90 3.45
N PRO A 54 -1.18 -12.29 4.06
CA PRO A 54 -0.99 -11.25 5.04
C PRO A 54 -0.06 -11.69 6.18
N SER A 55 0.89 -10.83 6.54
CA SER A 55 1.85 -11.08 7.62
C SER A 55 1.67 -10.07 8.74
N PRO A 56 1.63 -10.49 10.02
CA PRO A 56 1.56 -9.56 11.13
C PRO A 56 2.88 -8.77 11.25
N VAL A 57 2.78 -7.54 11.72
CA VAL A 57 3.89 -6.68 12.14
C VAL A 57 3.47 -5.95 13.41
N GLN A 58 4.35 -5.91 14.40
CA GLN A 58 4.10 -5.36 15.73
C GLN A 58 5.38 -4.73 16.27
N LEU A 59 5.21 -3.67 17.07
CA LEU A 59 6.31 -3.14 17.85
C LEU A 59 6.60 -4.05 19.05
N SER A 60 7.87 -4.32 19.30
CA SER A 60 8.33 -5.14 20.42
C SER A 60 7.84 -4.61 21.77
N ASN A 61 7.64 -3.30 21.89
CA ASN A 61 7.13 -2.65 23.12
C ASN A 61 5.60 -2.48 23.17
N LYS A 62 4.87 -2.85 22.11
CA LYS A 62 3.40 -2.77 22.02
C LYS A 62 2.81 -3.99 21.27
N PRO A 63 2.96 -5.21 21.81
CA PRO A 63 2.53 -6.44 21.12
C PRO A 63 1.00 -6.55 20.94
N SER A 64 0.20 -5.82 21.72
CA SER A 64 -1.26 -5.79 21.56
C SER A 64 -1.73 -4.94 20.38
N ASP A 65 -0.88 -4.09 19.81
CA ASP A 65 -1.21 -3.25 18.67
C ASP A 65 -0.74 -3.93 17.38
N VAL A 66 -1.57 -4.85 16.88
CA VAL A 66 -1.24 -5.69 15.72
C VAL A 66 -1.59 -4.98 14.43
N TRP A 67 -0.60 -4.87 13.57
CA TRP A 67 -0.76 -4.43 12.20
C TRP A 67 -0.49 -5.58 11.25
N TRP A 68 -1.00 -5.46 10.03
CA TRP A 68 -0.91 -6.47 9.00
C TRP A 68 -0.33 -5.87 7.74
N LEU A 69 0.73 -6.48 7.23
CA LEU A 69 1.22 -6.29 5.87
C LEU A 69 0.32 -7.10 4.94
N CYS A 70 -0.26 -6.45 3.93
CA CYS A 70 -1.09 -7.10 2.93
C CYS A 70 -0.31 -7.31 1.62
N PRO A 71 -0.45 -8.46 0.95
CA PRO A 71 0.06 -8.68 -0.40
C PRO A 71 -0.47 -7.62 -1.38
N ILE A 72 0.43 -6.89 -2.02
CA ILE A 72 0.11 -5.93 -3.08
C ILE A 72 1.32 -5.73 -3.99
N ASP A 73 1.18 -6.07 -5.27
CA ASP A 73 2.20 -5.89 -6.33
C ASP A 73 1.51 -5.41 -7.64
N PRO A 74 0.94 -4.20 -7.67
CA PRO A 74 0.08 -3.76 -8.77
C PRO A 74 0.87 -3.20 -9.96
N ILE A 75 2.17 -2.95 -9.80
CA ILE A 75 3.03 -2.30 -10.78
C ILE A 75 4.27 -3.19 -10.94
N ALA A 76 4.54 -3.64 -12.16
CA ALA A 76 5.78 -4.35 -12.49
C ALA A 76 6.98 -3.46 -12.18
N ASP A 77 8.09 -4.05 -11.74
CA ASP A 77 9.37 -3.38 -11.47
C ASP A 77 9.38 -2.36 -10.32
N PHE A 78 8.25 -2.17 -9.62
CA PHE A 78 8.16 -1.33 -8.42
C PHE A 78 7.75 -2.15 -7.21
N VAL A 79 8.38 -1.85 -6.08
CA VAL A 79 7.98 -2.40 -4.79
C VAL A 79 6.84 -1.56 -4.20
N THR A 80 5.79 -2.24 -3.74
CA THR A 80 4.71 -1.59 -2.99
C THR A 80 4.46 -2.30 -1.65
N ALA A 81 3.89 -1.57 -0.70
CA ALA A 81 3.45 -2.15 0.57
C ALA A 81 2.18 -1.46 1.07
N LEU A 82 1.32 -2.25 1.70
CA LEU A 82 0.13 -1.78 2.40
C LEU A 82 0.14 -2.35 3.81
N THR A 83 -0.07 -1.48 4.80
CA THR A 83 -0.22 -1.87 6.21
C THR A 83 -1.58 -1.44 6.72
N VAL A 84 -2.26 -2.32 7.44
CA VAL A 84 -3.57 -2.07 8.05
C VAL A 84 -3.53 -2.43 9.54
N ASN A 85 -4.21 -1.64 10.37
CA ASN A 85 -4.31 -1.92 11.80
C ASN A 85 -5.48 -2.85 12.10
N GLY A 86 -5.33 -3.73 13.08
CA GLY A 86 -6.39 -4.62 13.57
C GLY A 86 -6.44 -5.96 12.84
N ALA A 87 -7.08 -6.01 11.67
CA ALA A 87 -7.33 -7.25 10.93
C ALA A 87 -6.79 -7.20 9.49
N PRO A 88 -6.32 -8.33 8.93
CA PRO A 88 -5.84 -8.37 7.56
C PRO A 88 -7.00 -8.19 6.58
N LEU A 89 -6.72 -7.53 5.45
CA LEU A 89 -7.69 -7.32 4.40
C LEU A 89 -7.33 -8.13 3.16
N ARG A 90 -8.35 -8.62 2.45
CA ARG A 90 -8.19 -9.03 1.05
C ARG A 90 -8.12 -7.77 0.19
N VAL A 91 -6.98 -7.55 -0.44
CA VAL A 91 -6.75 -6.38 -1.30
C VAL A 91 -7.12 -6.73 -2.73
N ILE A 92 -7.89 -5.85 -3.36
CA ILE A 92 -8.20 -5.91 -4.80
C ILE A 92 -7.73 -4.58 -5.39
N ALA A 93 -6.74 -4.65 -6.29
CA ALA A 93 -6.22 -3.48 -6.98
C ALA A 93 -6.67 -3.53 -8.44
N ASN A 94 -7.42 -2.52 -8.88
CA ASN A 94 -7.84 -2.34 -10.26
C ASN A 94 -7.13 -1.10 -10.82
N ARG A 95 -6.59 -1.18 -12.03
CA ARG A 95 -6.05 0.02 -12.68
C ARG A 95 -7.19 0.82 -13.28
N TRP A 96 -7.11 2.14 -13.16
CA TRP A 96 -8.16 3.05 -13.63
C TRP A 96 -8.42 2.95 -15.14
N ILE A 97 -7.40 2.59 -15.93
CA ILE A 97 -7.49 2.36 -17.39
C ILE A 97 -8.16 1.03 -17.74
N ASP A 98 -8.22 0.06 -16.81
CA ASP A 98 -8.86 -1.24 -17.03
C ASP A 98 -10.39 -1.17 -16.76
N TRP A 99 -10.95 0.01 -16.47
CA TRP A 99 -12.40 0.20 -16.42
C TRP A 99 -12.96 0.03 -17.84
N PRO A 100 -13.87 -0.92 -18.09
CA PRO A 100 -14.41 -1.12 -19.43
C PRO A 100 -15.17 0.16 -19.83
N THR A 101 -14.62 0.89 -20.79
CA THR A 101 -15.32 1.99 -21.48
C THR A 101 -16.48 1.46 -22.35
N LEU A 102 -16.73 0.14 -22.35
CA LEU A 102 -17.80 -0.53 -23.07
C LEU A 102 -18.96 -0.85 -22.12
N VAL A 103 -19.76 0.18 -21.80
CA VAL A 103 -21.14 -0.05 -21.40
C VAL A 103 -21.90 -0.40 -22.67
N ASN A 104 -22.20 -1.69 -22.86
CA ASN A 104 -23.03 -2.19 -23.97
C ASN A 104 -24.42 -1.52 -23.93
N LEU A 105 -24.66 -0.54 -24.80
CA LEU A 105 -25.99 -0.03 -25.12
C LEU A 105 -26.70 -0.98 -26.11
N THR A 106 -27.09 -2.16 -25.64
CA THR A 106 -28.16 -2.96 -26.27
C THR A 106 -28.95 -3.71 -25.19
N ALA A 107 -29.65 -2.93 -24.35
CA ALA A 107 -30.80 -3.43 -23.60
C ALA A 107 -32.02 -2.62 -24.07
N THR A 108 -32.79 -3.24 -24.96
CA THR A 108 -34.09 -2.75 -25.42
C THR A 108 -35.03 -2.70 -24.21
N GLY A 109 -35.47 -1.51 -23.81
CA GLY A 109 -36.61 -1.34 -22.90
C GLY A 109 -36.39 -0.37 -21.73
N VAL A 110 -36.74 0.90 -21.99
CA VAL A 110 -37.21 1.94 -21.04
C VAL A 110 -36.25 2.40 -19.92
N GLN A 111 -35.97 3.70 -19.96
CA GLN A 111 -35.01 4.47 -19.14
C GLN A 111 -35.37 4.59 -17.66
N GLN A 112 -34.35 4.51 -16.80
CA GLN A 112 -33.96 5.67 -15.99
C GLN A 112 -32.45 5.66 -15.74
N SER A 113 -31.79 6.63 -16.36
CA SER A 113 -30.35 6.88 -16.31
C SER A 113 -29.98 7.52 -14.97
N VAL A 114 -29.32 6.76 -14.08
CA VAL A 114 -28.40 7.35 -13.11
C VAL A 114 -27.01 7.13 -13.69
N GLY A 115 -26.52 8.11 -14.43
CA GLY A 115 -25.14 8.10 -14.91
C GLY A 115 -24.22 8.09 -13.69
N ALA A 116 -23.55 6.96 -13.46
CA ALA A 116 -22.49 6.89 -12.46
C ALA A 116 -21.35 7.80 -12.95
N MET A 117 -21.27 8.99 -12.34
CA MET A 117 -20.16 9.90 -12.58
C MET A 117 -18.86 9.24 -12.10
N PRO A 118 -17.77 9.32 -12.89
CA PRO A 118 -16.45 9.03 -12.34
C PRO A 118 -16.23 9.97 -11.13
N PRO A 119 -15.54 9.53 -10.06
CA PRO A 119 -15.14 10.46 -9.01
C PRO A 119 -14.38 11.61 -9.69
N SER A 120 -14.90 12.82 -9.56
CA SER A 120 -14.37 13.99 -10.22
C SER A 120 -12.89 14.13 -9.87
N ARG A 121 -12.07 14.28 -10.91
CA ARG A 121 -10.70 14.79 -10.79
C ARG A 121 -10.74 15.96 -9.82
N LEU A 122 -9.95 15.94 -8.75
CA LEU A 122 -9.71 17.11 -7.92
C LEU A 122 -8.99 18.15 -8.80
N GLU A 123 -9.74 18.86 -9.62
CA GLU A 123 -9.25 20.04 -10.29
C GLU A 123 -9.00 21.09 -9.21
N ARG A 124 -7.78 21.62 -9.18
CA ARG A 124 -7.40 22.71 -8.27
C ARG A 124 -8.41 23.83 -8.42
N ASN A 125 -9.13 24.16 -7.35
CA ASN A 125 -10.01 25.32 -7.32
C ASN A 125 -9.14 26.59 -7.36
N PRO A 126 -9.18 27.40 -8.44
CA PRO A 126 -8.35 28.59 -8.57
C PRO A 126 -8.75 29.73 -7.60
N LEU A 127 -9.81 29.56 -6.81
CA LEU A 127 -10.29 30.54 -5.82
C LEU A 127 -9.88 30.20 -4.38
N LEU A 128 -9.17 29.07 -4.14
CA LEU A 128 -8.60 28.77 -2.83
C LEU A 128 -7.16 29.28 -2.75
N PRO A 129 -6.78 30.02 -1.69
CA PRO A 129 -5.40 30.46 -1.53
C PRO A 129 -4.45 29.27 -1.42
N GLU A 130 -3.28 29.38 -2.05
CA GLU A 130 -2.24 28.35 -2.00
C GLU A 130 -1.89 27.99 -0.56
N ALA A 131 -1.96 26.71 -0.23
CA ALA A 131 -1.41 26.20 1.02
C ALA A 131 0.11 26.38 0.97
N THR A 132 0.60 27.44 1.59
CA THR A 132 2.03 27.71 1.77
C THR A 132 2.52 26.88 2.96
N TRP A 133 3.10 25.72 2.68
CA TRP A 133 3.92 25.00 3.67
C TRP A 133 5.28 25.69 3.74
N LYS A 134 5.56 26.36 4.86
CA LYS A 134 6.91 26.77 5.22
C LYS A 134 7.59 25.60 5.94
N ILE A 135 8.79 25.24 5.47
CA ILE A 135 9.74 24.39 6.19
C ILE A 135 10.15 25.11 7.48
#